data_AF-A0A965DXJ2-F1
#
_entry.id   AF-A0A965DXJ2-F1
#
_cell.length_a   1.000
_cell.length_b   1.000
_cell.length_c   1.000
_cell.angle_alpha   90.00
_cell.angle_beta   90.00
_cell.angle_gamma   90.00
#
_symmetry.space_group_name_H-M   'P 1'
#
loop_
_entity.id
_entity.type
_entity.pdbx_description
1 polymer ?
#
loop_
_entity_poly.entity_id
_entity_poly.type
_entity_poly.pdbx_seq_one_letter_code
_entity_poly.pdbx_strand_id
1 'polypeptide(L)'
;MKLAFADFLFPLMDSWAMRRVLDVVFSARARVHLVWLDRIRSDRTQLHTLRRLVRRHARSEFALAHDFARIREEADFRRLVPLRRPSTLALTDDILAIHRRGLRAALALCIHGCARRVQLLTRPVVWLGDEATRDRWLPRLLRGLVVPTPTTDSGCLIGPASLVTPWASSSSACISWNDGTPALGMELLVRPEGTIAVNDPRYNRFRLLTDHGVYYEFIPVNDQGAARPRRLGIAQTKPGETYELVVSTPGAWATRTNLGVVFDRPGSPLFRRVDLPFANRGQDEGLASPLTPNPVTTEPQLHPRIDDSPATLPEKFARTPWSAHEDRG
;
A
#
# COMPACT_ATOMS: atom_id res chain seq x y z
N MET A 1 -28.27 -15.52 16.92
CA MET A 1 -27.50 -15.34 18.17
C MET A 1 -26.15 -14.62 18.03
N LYS A 2 -25.48 -14.56 16.86
CA LYS A 2 -24.20 -13.83 16.70
C LYS A 2 -24.32 -12.31 16.41
N LEU A 3 -25.47 -11.83 15.92
CA LEU A 3 -25.68 -10.40 15.67
C LEU A 3 -25.96 -9.60 16.97
N ALA A 4 -26.77 -10.14 17.89
CA ALA A 4 -27.17 -9.44 19.11
C ALA A 4 -26.01 -9.14 20.11
N PHE A 5 -24.90 -9.88 20.05
CA PHE A 5 -23.75 -9.66 20.94
C PHE A 5 -22.87 -8.49 20.50
N ALA A 6 -22.85 -8.16 19.20
CA ALA A 6 -22.11 -7.02 18.68
C ALA A 6 -22.86 -5.70 18.94
N ASP A 7 -24.19 -5.71 18.83
CA ASP A 7 -25.03 -4.52 19.04
C ASP A 7 -25.12 -4.12 20.52
N PHE A 8 -25.00 -5.07 21.46
CA PHE A 8 -24.98 -4.79 22.90
C PHE A 8 -23.63 -4.25 23.39
N LEU A 9 -22.53 -4.61 22.72
CA LEU A 9 -21.17 -4.13 23.05
C LEU A 9 -20.87 -2.77 22.43
N PHE A 10 -21.55 -2.39 21.35
CA PHE A 10 -21.28 -1.15 20.60
C PHE A 10 -21.36 0.14 21.46
N PRO A 11 -22.38 0.34 22.31
CA PRO A 11 -22.45 1.53 23.18
C PRO A 11 -21.39 1.53 24.28
N LEU A 12 -21.01 0.34 24.77
CA LEU A 12 -19.96 0.16 25.77
C LEU A 12 -18.56 0.42 25.17
N MET A 13 -18.36 0.00 23.92
CA MET A 13 -17.17 0.23 23.09
C MET A 13 -16.95 1.70 22.76
N ASP A 14 -18.01 2.50 22.71
CA ASP A 14 -17.93 3.91 22.38
C ASP A 14 -17.63 4.83 23.58
N SER A 15 -17.63 4.27 24.80
CA SER A 15 -17.25 5.03 25.99
C SER A 15 -15.77 5.41 25.96
N TRP A 16 -15.44 6.64 26.37
CA TRP A 16 -14.06 7.10 26.51
C TRP A 16 -13.21 6.16 27.39
N ALA A 17 -13.80 5.62 28.45
CA ALA A 17 -13.14 4.65 29.33
C ALA A 17 -12.76 3.35 28.59
N MET A 18 -13.68 2.79 27.79
CA MET A 18 -13.39 1.59 27.01
C MET A 18 -12.37 1.85 25.89
N ARG A 19 -12.47 2.99 25.19
CA ARG A 19 -11.47 3.42 24.20
C ARG A 19 -10.08 3.51 24.82
N ARG A 20 -9.97 4.05 26.04
CA ARG A 20 -8.71 4.11 26.80
C ARG A 20 -8.18 2.72 27.17
N VAL A 21 -9.06 1.81 27.62
CA VAL A 21 -8.68 0.41 27.89
C VAL A 21 -8.18 -0.27 26.62
N LEU A 22 -8.89 -0.13 25.50
CA LEU A 22 -8.48 -0.67 24.21
C LEU A 22 -7.12 -0.10 23.78
N ASP A 23 -6.89 1.20 23.96
CA ASP A 23 -5.61 1.84 23.63
C ASP A 23 -4.44 1.25 24.44
N VAL A 24 -4.65 0.97 25.73
CA VAL A 24 -3.66 0.30 26.59
C VAL A 24 -3.39 -1.12 26.11
N VAL A 25 -4.44 -1.89 25.77
CA VAL A 25 -4.31 -3.26 25.27
C VAL A 25 -3.59 -3.29 23.91
N PHE A 26 -3.98 -2.43 22.98
CA PHE A 26 -3.32 -2.29 21.68
C PHE A 26 -1.87 -1.86 21.86
N SER A 27 -1.60 -0.92 22.76
CA SER A 27 -0.24 -0.50 23.09
C SER A 27 0.60 -1.66 23.64
N ALA A 28 0.10 -2.42 24.60
CA ALA A 28 0.82 -3.57 25.16
C ALA A 28 1.10 -4.62 24.07
N ARG A 29 0.08 -4.98 23.27
CA ARG A 29 0.21 -5.94 22.18
C ARG A 29 1.19 -5.46 21.09
N ALA A 30 1.17 -4.18 20.78
CA ALA A 30 2.08 -3.57 19.81
C ALA A 30 3.54 -3.66 20.30
N ARG A 31 3.82 -3.41 21.59
CA ARG A 31 5.19 -3.60 22.14
C ARG A 31 5.68 -5.03 21.98
N VAL A 32 4.85 -6.01 22.37
CA VAL A 32 5.19 -7.43 22.23
C VAL A 32 5.44 -7.78 20.77
N HIS A 33 4.62 -7.26 19.86
CA HIS A 33 4.78 -7.49 18.43
C HIS A 33 6.07 -6.87 17.86
N LEU A 34 6.45 -5.65 18.28
CA LEU A 34 7.71 -5.02 17.85
C LEU A 34 8.93 -5.78 18.37
N VAL A 35 8.94 -6.19 19.64
CA VAL A 35 10.00 -7.03 20.19
C VAL A 35 10.14 -8.33 19.40
N TRP A 36 9.01 -8.91 18.97
CA TRP A 36 9.02 -10.09 18.13
C TRP A 36 9.59 -9.81 16.73
N LEU A 37 9.17 -8.72 16.07
CA LEU A 37 9.71 -8.30 14.77
C LEU A 37 11.22 -8.03 14.81
N ASP A 38 11.73 -7.52 15.94
CA ASP A 38 13.15 -7.22 16.10
C ASP A 38 13.98 -8.46 16.42
N ARG A 39 13.38 -9.50 17.03
CA ARG A 39 14.06 -10.76 17.36
C ARG A 39 13.94 -11.84 16.29
N ILE A 40 13.08 -11.63 15.29
CA ILE A 40 12.80 -12.66 14.31
C ILE A 40 14.03 -12.95 13.45
N ARG A 41 14.36 -14.24 13.34
CA ARG A 41 15.40 -14.71 12.42
C ARG A 41 14.80 -14.88 11.03
N SER A 42 15.01 -13.89 10.17
CA SER A 42 14.41 -13.84 8.84
C SER A 42 14.73 -15.07 7.99
N ASP A 43 15.95 -15.59 8.07
CA ASP A 43 16.39 -16.80 7.38
C ASP A 43 15.52 -18.03 7.73
N ARG A 44 15.40 -18.34 9.03
CA ARG A 44 14.63 -19.49 9.50
C ARG A 44 13.13 -19.32 9.25
N THR A 45 12.66 -18.09 9.39
CA THR A 45 11.24 -17.74 9.23
C THR A 45 10.81 -17.84 7.77
N GLN A 46 11.67 -17.44 6.84
CA GLN A 46 11.38 -17.54 5.41
C GLN A 46 11.30 -18.99 4.94
N LEU A 47 12.23 -19.86 5.36
CA LEU A 47 12.13 -21.29 5.09
C LEU A 47 10.86 -21.91 5.70
N HIS A 48 10.50 -21.52 6.93
CA HIS A 48 9.25 -21.97 7.54
C HIS A 48 8.02 -21.51 6.75
N THR A 49 7.99 -20.25 6.32
CA THR A 49 6.91 -19.67 5.51
C THR A 49 6.78 -20.40 4.17
N LEU A 50 7.88 -20.64 3.47
CA LEU A 50 7.92 -21.43 2.24
C LEU A 50 7.32 -22.82 2.46
N ARG A 51 7.80 -23.57 3.46
CA ARG A 51 7.30 -24.91 3.78
C ARG A 51 5.82 -24.91 4.15
N ARG A 52 5.32 -23.84 4.77
CA ARG A 52 3.90 -23.71 5.10
C ARG A 52 3.07 -23.45 3.84
N LEU A 53 3.51 -22.55 2.97
CA LEU A 53 2.83 -22.23 1.70
C LEU A 53 2.76 -23.47 0.80
N VAL A 54 3.90 -24.12 0.57
CA VAL A 54 4.00 -25.33 -0.26
C VAL A 54 3.07 -26.42 0.26
N ARG A 55 3.10 -26.73 1.56
CA ARG A 55 2.23 -27.75 2.16
C ARG A 55 0.76 -27.39 2.06
N ARG A 56 0.40 -26.15 2.36
CA ARG A 56 -1.00 -25.71 2.39
C ARG A 56 -1.65 -25.73 1.01
N HIS A 57 -0.87 -25.46 -0.04
CA HIS A 57 -1.36 -25.39 -1.42
C HIS A 57 -0.88 -26.54 -2.30
N ALA A 58 -0.40 -27.65 -1.70
CA ALA A 58 0.15 -28.81 -2.39
C ALA A 58 -0.81 -29.49 -3.37
N ARG A 59 -2.12 -29.26 -3.24
CA ARG A 59 -3.16 -29.82 -4.10
C ARG A 59 -3.64 -28.87 -5.19
N SER A 60 -3.06 -27.67 -5.30
CA SER A 60 -3.39 -26.77 -6.41
C SER A 60 -2.85 -27.32 -7.73
N GLU A 61 -3.51 -26.98 -8.84
CA GLU A 61 -3.07 -27.37 -10.18
C GLU A 61 -1.60 -26.99 -10.42
N PHE A 62 -1.24 -25.76 -10.05
CA PHE A 62 0.14 -25.28 -10.12
C PHE A 62 1.10 -26.14 -9.28
N ALA A 63 0.71 -26.50 -8.06
CA ALA A 63 1.55 -27.30 -7.17
C ALA A 63 1.79 -28.72 -7.69
N LEU A 64 0.79 -29.32 -8.34
CA LEU A 64 0.91 -30.62 -9.00
C LEU A 64 1.82 -30.53 -10.23
N ALA A 65 1.63 -29.51 -11.08
CA ALA A 65 2.46 -29.28 -12.26
C ALA A 65 3.94 -29.01 -11.94
N HIS A 66 4.23 -28.47 -10.74
CA HIS A 66 5.58 -28.11 -10.29
C HIS A 66 6.08 -28.98 -9.12
N ASP A 67 5.52 -30.18 -8.92
CA ASP A 67 6.06 -31.20 -8.02
C ASP A 67 6.28 -30.71 -6.57
N PHE A 68 5.35 -29.93 -6.01
CA PHE A 68 5.49 -29.32 -4.67
C PHE A 68 5.77 -30.34 -3.56
N ALA A 69 5.36 -31.60 -3.73
CA ALA A 69 5.66 -32.69 -2.80
C ALA A 69 7.17 -32.91 -2.56
N ARG A 70 8.01 -32.56 -3.55
CA ARG A 70 9.47 -32.70 -3.50
C ARG A 70 10.18 -31.51 -2.86
N ILE A 71 9.49 -30.40 -2.61
CA ILE A 71 10.11 -29.17 -2.11
C ILE A 71 10.35 -29.28 -0.60
N ARG A 72 11.61 -29.36 -0.19
CA ARG A 72 12.04 -29.40 1.21
C ARG A 72 12.86 -28.17 1.61
N GLU A 73 13.62 -27.64 0.67
CA GLU A 73 14.49 -26.49 0.84
C GLU A 73 14.25 -25.40 -0.21
N GLU A 74 14.84 -24.23 0.00
CA GLU A 74 14.74 -23.09 -0.94
C GLU A 74 15.30 -23.46 -2.33
N ALA A 75 16.36 -24.27 -2.36
CA ALA A 75 16.98 -24.72 -3.61
C ALA A 75 16.04 -25.61 -4.44
N ASP A 76 15.25 -26.48 -3.80
CA ASP A 76 14.24 -27.30 -4.47
C ASP A 76 13.16 -26.42 -5.11
N PHE A 77 12.66 -25.44 -4.34
CA PHE A 77 11.65 -24.50 -4.81
C PHE A 77 12.15 -23.74 -6.04
N ARG A 78 13.38 -23.21 -5.99
CA ARG A 78 14.00 -22.55 -7.14
C ARG A 78 14.11 -23.50 -8.33
N ARG A 79 14.54 -24.74 -8.12
CA ARG A 79 14.70 -25.68 -9.24
C ARG A 79 13.38 -26.04 -9.92
N LEU A 80 12.29 -26.19 -9.15
CA LEU A 80 11.00 -26.69 -9.64
C LEU A 80 10.03 -25.59 -10.07
N VAL A 81 10.11 -24.40 -9.46
CA VAL A 81 9.18 -23.29 -9.69
C VAL A 81 9.87 -22.22 -10.56
N PRO A 82 9.39 -21.99 -11.79
CA PRO A 82 9.96 -20.98 -12.68
C PRO A 82 9.57 -19.57 -12.23
N LEU A 83 10.41 -18.58 -12.57
CA LEU A 83 10.08 -17.17 -12.37
C LEU A 83 8.87 -16.77 -13.22
N ARG A 84 7.95 -16.01 -12.64
CA ARG A 84 6.72 -15.53 -13.29
C ARG A 84 6.66 -14.02 -13.28
N ARG A 85 5.91 -13.46 -14.25
CA ARG A 85 5.51 -12.06 -14.26
C ARG A 85 4.28 -11.85 -13.40
N PRO A 86 4.02 -10.62 -12.91
CA PRO A 86 2.75 -10.29 -12.28
C PRO A 86 1.57 -10.71 -13.15
N SER A 87 0.56 -11.26 -12.51
CA SER A 87 -0.71 -11.63 -13.13
C SER A 87 -1.85 -11.22 -12.21
N THR A 88 -3.05 -11.04 -12.76
CA THR A 88 -4.24 -10.78 -11.95
C THR A 88 -4.41 -11.89 -10.92
N LEU A 89 -4.46 -11.50 -9.63
CA LEU A 89 -4.59 -12.43 -8.52
C LEU A 89 -5.96 -12.25 -7.85
N ALA A 90 -6.65 -13.37 -7.61
CA ALA A 90 -7.91 -13.35 -6.89
C ALA A 90 -7.69 -12.98 -5.41
N LEU A 91 -8.57 -12.14 -4.87
CA LEU A 91 -8.52 -11.71 -3.48
C LEU A 91 -9.09 -12.79 -2.55
N THR A 92 -8.29 -13.81 -2.26
CA THR A 92 -8.66 -14.93 -1.38
C THR A 92 -8.54 -14.55 0.10
N ASP A 93 -9.16 -15.34 0.99
CA ASP A 93 -9.05 -15.16 2.44
C ASP A 93 -7.59 -15.21 2.94
N ASP A 94 -6.74 -15.98 2.28
CA ASP A 94 -5.32 -16.06 2.64
C ASP A 94 -4.58 -14.77 2.29
N ILE A 95 -4.84 -14.19 1.11
CA ILE A 95 -4.28 -12.90 0.73
C ILE A 95 -4.79 -11.79 1.66
N LEU A 96 -6.09 -11.79 2.00
CA LEU A 96 -6.64 -10.87 2.99
C LEU A 96 -5.99 -11.04 4.37
N ALA A 97 -5.66 -12.26 4.77
CA ALA A 97 -4.96 -12.51 6.03
C ALA A 97 -3.51 -11.99 6.02
N ILE A 98 -2.84 -11.98 4.87
CA ILE A 98 -1.51 -11.36 4.69
C ILE A 98 -1.64 -9.84 4.87
N HIS A 99 -2.57 -9.19 4.17
CA HIS A 99 -2.80 -7.74 4.29
C HIS A 99 -3.16 -7.31 5.72
N ARG A 100 -4.07 -8.03 6.38
CA ARG A 100 -4.46 -7.77 7.77
C ARG A 100 -3.28 -7.90 8.73
N ARG A 101 -2.37 -8.86 8.51
CA ARG A 101 -1.16 -8.97 9.33
C ARG A 101 -0.24 -7.77 9.09
N GLY A 102 -0.04 -7.37 7.83
CA GLY A 102 0.80 -6.22 7.49
C GLY A 102 0.28 -4.91 8.10
N LEU A 103 -1.04 -4.68 8.03
CA LEU A 103 -1.66 -3.53 8.66
C LEU A 103 -1.51 -3.55 10.20
N ARG A 104 -1.58 -4.72 10.84
CA ARG A 104 -1.29 -4.82 12.29
C ARG A 104 0.17 -4.48 12.63
N ALA A 105 1.13 -4.92 11.81
CA ALA A 105 2.53 -4.56 11.99
C ALA A 105 2.73 -3.04 11.84
N ALA A 106 2.08 -2.44 10.85
CA ALA A 106 2.07 -0.99 10.70
C ALA A 106 1.47 -0.29 11.91
N LEU A 107 0.25 -0.62 12.32
CA LEU A 107 -0.36 -0.02 13.51
C LEU A 107 0.53 -0.13 14.76
N ALA A 108 1.23 -1.26 14.94
CA ALA A 108 2.15 -1.43 16.05
C ALA A 108 3.36 -0.47 15.99
N LEU A 109 3.92 -0.28 14.80
CA LEU A 109 4.99 0.70 14.53
C LEU A 109 4.48 2.15 14.66
N CYS A 110 3.23 2.46 14.34
CA CYS A 110 2.68 3.81 14.56
C CYS A 110 2.63 4.14 16.04
N ILE A 111 2.17 3.19 16.86
CA ILE A 111 1.96 3.40 18.29
C ILE A 111 3.28 3.56 19.06
N HIS A 112 4.31 2.75 18.73
CA HIS A 112 5.59 2.74 19.48
C HIS A 112 6.84 3.08 18.68
N GLY A 113 6.78 3.09 17.36
CA GLY A 113 7.91 3.42 16.49
C GLY A 113 8.03 4.90 16.18
N CYS A 114 6.93 5.66 16.26
CA CYS A 114 6.94 7.11 16.06
C CYS A 114 7.47 7.86 17.29
N ALA A 115 8.19 8.96 17.07
CA ALA A 115 8.75 9.81 18.14
C ALA A 115 7.67 10.38 19.08
N ARG A 116 6.48 10.66 18.54
CA ARG A 116 5.27 10.98 19.31
C ARG A 116 4.43 9.72 19.40
N ARG A 117 4.24 9.20 20.62
CA ARG A 117 3.34 8.07 20.86
C ARG A 117 1.93 8.42 20.38
N VAL A 118 1.40 7.61 19.48
CA VAL A 118 0.07 7.81 18.89
C VAL A 118 -0.96 7.15 19.79
N GLN A 119 -1.94 7.92 20.26
CA GLN A 119 -3.15 7.36 20.86
C GLN A 119 -4.13 7.04 19.73
N LEU A 120 -4.24 5.75 19.39
CA LEU A 120 -4.88 5.34 18.14
C LEU A 120 -6.40 5.29 18.26
N LEU A 121 -6.92 4.95 19.44
CA LEU A 121 -8.34 4.67 19.69
C LEU A 121 -9.01 5.70 20.61
N THR A 122 -8.25 6.58 21.28
CA THR A 122 -8.85 7.69 22.03
C THR A 122 -9.41 8.78 21.11
N ARG A 123 -8.91 8.85 19.87
CA ARG A 123 -9.35 9.77 18.82
C ARG A 123 -9.90 8.97 17.62
N PRO A 124 -10.74 9.57 16.76
CA PRO A 124 -11.27 8.88 15.58
C PRO A 124 -10.17 8.34 14.67
N VAL A 125 -10.32 7.08 14.25
CA VAL A 125 -9.53 6.48 13.15
C VAL A 125 -10.31 6.71 11.87
N VAL A 126 -9.68 7.25 10.85
CA VAL A 126 -10.32 7.57 9.57
C VAL A 126 -9.83 6.60 8.52
N TRP A 127 -10.78 5.98 7.80
CA TRP A 127 -10.49 5.18 6.62
C TRP A 127 -10.84 5.99 5.37
N LEU A 128 -9.83 6.25 4.55
CA LEU A 128 -9.95 7.06 3.33
C LEU A 128 -10.04 6.19 2.07
N GLY A 129 -10.07 4.86 2.20
CA GLY A 129 -10.36 3.96 1.08
C GLY A 129 -11.87 3.78 0.86
N ASP A 130 -12.26 2.99 -0.15
CA ASP A 130 -13.66 2.63 -0.35
C ASP A 130 -14.20 1.70 0.76
N GLU A 131 -15.54 1.62 0.91
CA GLU A 131 -16.17 0.77 1.93
C GLU A 131 -15.94 -0.73 1.68
N ALA A 132 -15.86 -1.14 0.41
CA ALA A 132 -15.66 -2.55 0.04
C ALA A 132 -14.29 -3.07 0.50
N THR A 133 -13.28 -2.21 0.51
CA THR A 133 -11.92 -2.48 0.97
C THR A 133 -11.80 -2.33 2.48
N ARG A 134 -12.56 -1.42 3.10
CA ARG A 134 -12.61 -1.21 4.57
C ARG A 134 -12.75 -2.53 5.32
N ASP A 135 -13.82 -3.27 5.05
CA ASP A 135 -14.14 -4.49 5.79
C ASP A 135 -13.22 -5.66 5.40
N ARG A 136 -12.66 -5.63 4.19
CA ARG A 136 -11.71 -6.65 3.74
C ARG A 136 -10.37 -6.51 4.45
N TRP A 137 -9.89 -5.27 4.63
CA TRP A 137 -8.53 -4.98 5.08
C TRP A 137 -8.42 -4.68 6.58
N LEU A 138 -9.41 -4.01 7.17
CA LEU A 138 -9.34 -3.64 8.59
C LEU A 138 -9.53 -4.86 9.51
N PRO A 139 -8.71 -4.99 10.58
CA PRO A 139 -8.97 -5.89 11.68
C PRO A 139 -10.37 -5.68 12.23
N ARG A 140 -11.08 -6.76 12.56
CA ARG A 140 -12.46 -6.72 13.08
C ARG A 140 -12.65 -5.73 14.24
N LEU A 141 -11.66 -5.65 15.14
CA LEU A 141 -11.67 -4.74 16.29
C LEU A 141 -11.67 -3.25 15.92
N LEU A 142 -11.16 -2.89 14.73
CA LEU A 142 -11.09 -1.50 14.28
C LEU A 142 -12.31 -1.08 13.46
N ARG A 143 -13.07 -2.04 12.89
CA ARG A 143 -14.16 -1.71 11.95
C ARG A 143 -15.24 -0.82 12.56
N GLY A 144 -15.60 -1.06 13.83
CA GLY A 144 -16.60 -0.25 14.54
C GLY A 144 -16.08 1.09 15.08
N LEU A 145 -14.77 1.34 14.99
CA LEU A 145 -14.12 2.56 15.51
C LEU A 145 -13.69 3.51 14.39
N VAL A 146 -13.92 3.10 13.14
CA VAL A 146 -13.51 3.84 11.95
C VAL A 146 -14.63 4.78 11.50
N VAL A 147 -14.28 6.05 11.32
CA VAL A 147 -15.17 7.10 10.82
C VAL A 147 -14.85 7.35 9.34
N PRO A 148 -15.86 7.55 8.46
CA PRO A 148 -15.65 7.73 7.02
C PRO A 148 -15.08 9.11 6.68
N THR A 149 -15.30 10.11 7.53
CA THR A 149 -14.88 11.49 7.28
C THR A 149 -13.83 11.95 8.29
N PRO A 150 -12.72 12.55 7.83
CA PRO A 150 -11.74 13.15 8.72
C PRO A 150 -12.32 14.36 9.46
N THR A 151 -12.03 14.43 10.75
CA THR A 151 -12.32 15.58 11.62
C THR A 151 -11.02 16.24 12.07
N THR A 152 -11.08 17.49 12.54
CA THR A 152 -9.92 18.19 13.13
C THR A 152 -9.33 17.46 14.33
N ASP A 153 -10.11 16.57 14.97
CA ASP A 153 -9.69 15.78 16.13
C ASP A 153 -9.23 14.35 15.76
N SER A 154 -9.07 14.01 14.48
CA SER A 154 -8.65 12.66 14.05
C SER A 154 -7.30 12.26 14.65
N GLY A 155 -7.18 11.01 15.11
CA GLY A 155 -5.93 10.48 15.68
C GLY A 155 -5.08 9.71 14.68
N CYS A 156 -5.74 9.02 13.75
CA CYS A 156 -5.08 8.22 12.74
C CYS A 156 -5.83 8.25 11.40
N LEU A 157 -5.10 8.47 10.31
CA LEU A 157 -5.62 8.40 8.94
C LEU A 157 -5.05 7.15 8.25
N ILE A 158 -5.90 6.36 7.62
CA ILE A 158 -5.53 5.12 6.93
C ILE A 158 -6.09 5.15 5.51
N GLY A 159 -5.24 5.09 4.48
CA GLY A 159 -5.71 5.23 3.10
C GLY A 159 -4.61 5.15 2.03
N PRO A 160 -4.98 5.30 0.74
CA PRO A 160 -4.01 5.58 -0.32
C PRO A 160 -3.22 6.84 0.00
N ALA A 161 -1.94 6.89 -0.37
CA ALA A 161 -1.08 8.03 -0.09
C ALA A 161 -1.66 9.35 -0.63
N SER A 162 -2.22 9.34 -1.85
CA SER A 162 -2.90 10.48 -2.47
C SER A 162 -4.08 11.05 -1.66
N LEU A 163 -4.74 10.24 -0.84
CA LEU A 163 -5.87 10.65 -0.01
C LEU A 163 -5.44 11.01 1.42
N VAL A 164 -4.38 10.39 1.92
CA VAL A 164 -3.85 10.64 3.27
C VAL A 164 -3.08 11.96 3.34
N THR A 165 -2.28 12.29 2.32
CA THR A 165 -1.41 13.48 2.35
C THR A 165 -2.10 14.83 2.48
N PRO A 166 -3.23 15.12 1.80
CA PRO A 166 -3.87 16.43 1.91
C PRO A 166 -4.39 16.71 3.33
N TRP A 167 -4.57 15.65 4.14
CA TRP A 167 -5.16 15.70 5.47
C TRP A 167 -4.16 15.41 6.59
N ALA A 168 -2.90 15.10 6.24
CA ALA A 168 -1.87 14.79 7.21
C ALA A 168 -1.34 16.06 7.88
N SER A 169 -1.82 16.34 9.10
CA SER A 169 -1.23 17.36 9.99
C SER A 169 -0.07 16.78 10.81
N SER A 170 0.81 17.64 11.33
CA SER A 170 1.93 17.24 12.20
C SER A 170 1.51 16.61 13.54
N SER A 171 0.21 16.65 13.87
CA SER A 171 -0.40 16.07 15.06
C SER A 171 -1.06 14.70 14.83
N SER A 172 -1.25 14.28 13.58
CA SER A 172 -1.96 13.04 13.22
C SER A 172 -0.99 11.94 12.79
N ALA A 173 -1.30 10.69 13.12
CA ALA A 173 -0.59 9.54 12.57
C ALA A 173 -1.21 9.10 11.25
N CYS A 174 -0.39 8.95 10.22
CA CYS A 174 -0.84 8.58 8.89
C CYS A 174 -0.27 7.21 8.52
N ILE A 175 -1.13 6.35 8.00
CA ILE A 175 -0.80 5.05 7.44
C ILE A 175 -1.21 5.09 5.99
N SER A 176 -0.24 5.12 5.09
CA SER A 176 -0.50 5.08 3.66
C SER A 176 -0.07 3.77 3.06
N TRP A 177 -0.74 3.33 2.00
CA TRP A 177 -0.16 2.36 1.07
C TRP A 177 0.29 3.06 -0.21
N ASN A 178 1.36 2.52 -0.79
CA ASN A 178 2.02 3.12 -1.94
C ASN A 178 1.14 3.03 -3.20
N ASP A 179 0.80 4.19 -3.75
CA ASP A 179 0.14 4.41 -5.04
C ASP A 179 1.02 5.23 -6.01
N GLY A 180 2.31 5.40 -5.68
CA GLY A 180 3.25 6.28 -6.37
C GLY A 180 3.40 7.66 -5.73
N THR A 181 2.48 8.07 -4.84
CA THR A 181 2.50 9.40 -4.21
C THR A 181 3.38 9.40 -2.95
N PRO A 182 4.31 10.35 -2.78
CA PRO A 182 5.05 10.48 -1.53
C PRO A 182 4.11 10.91 -0.40
N ALA A 183 4.07 10.14 0.70
CA ALA A 183 3.29 10.47 1.88
C ALA A 183 4.16 10.82 3.09
N LEU A 184 3.77 11.87 3.81
CA LEU A 184 4.21 12.06 5.19
C LEU A 184 3.44 11.04 6.03
N GLY A 185 4.13 10.13 6.73
CA GLY A 185 3.50 9.06 7.52
C GLY A 185 4.21 7.73 7.40
N MET A 186 3.63 6.69 8.01
CA MET A 186 4.11 5.34 7.84
C MET A 186 3.60 4.74 6.54
N GLU A 187 4.53 4.50 5.62
CA GLU A 187 4.23 3.90 4.31
C GLU A 187 4.24 2.37 4.39
N LEU A 188 3.26 1.73 3.75
CA LEU A 188 3.20 0.30 3.51
C LEU A 188 3.43 0.01 2.02
N LEU A 189 4.33 -0.94 1.75
CA LEU A 189 4.48 -1.51 0.42
C LEU A 189 3.47 -2.64 0.26
N VAL A 190 2.38 -2.33 -0.43
CA VAL A 190 1.24 -3.22 -0.63
C VAL A 190 1.15 -3.59 -2.11
N ARG A 191 0.92 -4.87 -2.39
CA ARG A 191 0.75 -5.41 -3.75
C ARG A 191 -0.42 -6.38 -3.79
N PRO A 192 -0.99 -6.71 -4.97
CA PRO A 192 -2.05 -7.72 -5.08
C PRO A 192 -1.65 -9.06 -4.45
N GLU A 193 -0.37 -9.43 -4.53
CA GLU A 193 0.19 -10.64 -3.94
C GLU A 193 0.25 -10.59 -2.40
N GLY A 194 0.24 -9.41 -1.79
CA GLY A 194 0.27 -9.24 -0.33
C GLY A 194 0.94 -7.94 0.12
N THR A 195 0.87 -7.66 1.43
CA THR A 195 1.68 -6.59 2.05
C THR A 195 3.12 -7.06 2.24
N ILE A 196 4.05 -6.38 1.59
CA ILE A 196 5.47 -6.75 1.50
C ILE A 196 6.27 -6.18 2.66
N ALA A 197 6.13 -4.88 2.92
CA ALA A 197 6.97 -4.18 3.87
C ALA A 197 6.24 -3.00 4.51
N VAL A 198 6.77 -2.50 5.63
CA VAL A 198 6.33 -1.29 6.30
C VAL A 198 7.55 -0.40 6.56
N ASN A 199 7.42 0.90 6.36
CA ASN A 199 8.44 1.85 6.80
C ASN A 199 8.56 1.79 8.34
N ASP A 200 9.77 1.53 8.82
CA ASP A 200 10.10 1.48 10.24
C ASP A 200 10.81 2.79 10.63
N PRO A 201 10.08 3.76 11.21
CA PRO A 201 10.62 5.09 11.52
C PRO A 201 11.77 5.04 12.54
N ARG A 202 11.87 3.95 13.32
CA ARG A 202 12.96 3.75 14.30
C ARG A 202 14.32 3.60 13.61
N TYR A 203 14.33 3.14 12.37
CA TYR A 203 15.55 2.89 11.57
C TYR A 203 15.62 3.74 10.30
N ASN A 204 14.55 4.47 9.97
CA ASN A 204 14.39 5.17 8.69
C ASN A 204 14.66 4.23 7.49
N ARG A 205 14.04 3.05 7.52
CA ARG A 205 14.17 1.96 6.53
C ARG A 205 12.84 1.24 6.35
N PHE A 206 12.64 0.56 5.22
CA PHE A 206 11.57 -0.41 5.11
C PHE A 206 11.95 -1.70 5.84
N ARG A 207 11.00 -2.27 6.57
CA ARG A 207 11.09 -3.60 7.17
C ARG A 207 10.28 -4.58 6.35
N LEU A 208 10.97 -5.59 5.82
CA LEU A 208 10.38 -6.74 5.15
C LEU A 208 9.60 -7.61 6.15
N LEU A 209 8.37 -7.96 5.82
CA LEU A 209 7.46 -8.68 6.70
C LEU A 209 7.64 -10.20 6.59
N THR A 210 8.78 -10.70 7.09
CA THR A 210 9.28 -12.07 6.83
C THR A 210 8.46 -13.23 7.40
N ASP A 211 7.46 -12.97 8.24
CA ASP A 211 6.57 -13.98 8.84
C ASP A 211 5.09 -13.80 8.43
N HIS A 212 4.80 -12.85 7.55
CA HIS A 212 3.43 -12.41 7.26
C HIS A 212 2.74 -13.26 6.18
N GLY A 213 3.29 -14.43 5.86
CA GLY A 213 2.73 -15.35 4.86
C GLY A 213 3.22 -15.11 3.44
N VAL A 214 4.29 -14.32 3.28
CA VAL A 214 4.96 -14.08 2.00
C VAL A 214 6.37 -14.66 2.09
N TYR A 215 6.71 -15.51 1.12
CA TYR A 215 8.08 -15.95 0.92
C TYR A 215 8.76 -15.06 -0.12
N TYR A 216 10.00 -14.67 0.14
CA TYR A 216 10.77 -13.72 -0.64
C TYR A 216 12.01 -14.38 -1.23
N GLU A 217 12.26 -14.07 -2.50
CA GLU A 217 13.52 -14.38 -3.17
C GLU A 217 14.10 -13.07 -3.74
N PHE A 218 15.39 -13.07 -3.99
CA PHE A 218 16.14 -11.88 -4.43
C PHE A 218 16.92 -12.20 -5.70
N ILE A 219 16.68 -11.43 -6.75
CA ILE A 219 17.44 -11.52 -8.00
C ILE A 219 18.45 -10.36 -8.01
N PRO A 220 19.77 -10.61 -8.04
CA PRO A 220 20.76 -9.54 -8.19
C PRO A 220 20.48 -8.71 -9.44
N VAL A 221 20.63 -7.39 -9.37
CA VAL A 221 20.33 -6.51 -10.51
C VAL A 221 21.10 -6.89 -11.78
N ASN A 222 22.35 -7.34 -11.62
CA ASN A 222 23.23 -7.79 -12.71
C ASN A 222 22.75 -9.09 -13.38
N ASP A 223 21.85 -9.84 -12.73
CA ASP A 223 21.32 -11.11 -13.21
C ASP A 223 19.90 -10.95 -13.83
N GLN A 224 19.28 -9.77 -13.77
CA GLN A 224 17.88 -9.57 -14.18
C GLN A 224 17.60 -9.92 -15.66
N GLY A 225 18.59 -9.71 -16.53
CA GLY A 225 18.51 -10.02 -17.96
C GLY A 225 18.95 -11.43 -18.34
N ALA A 226 19.44 -12.22 -17.39
CA ALA A 226 19.88 -13.58 -17.67
C ALA A 226 18.68 -14.49 -17.99
N ALA A 227 18.86 -15.44 -18.92
CA ALA A 227 17.83 -16.43 -19.25
C ALA A 227 17.39 -17.26 -18.03
N ARG A 228 18.31 -17.46 -17.07
CA ARG A 228 18.05 -18.12 -15.79
C ARG A 228 18.71 -17.30 -14.67
N PRO A 229 18.04 -16.25 -14.16
CA PRO A 229 18.59 -15.40 -13.11
C PRO A 229 18.90 -16.21 -11.85
N ARG A 230 20.02 -15.92 -11.17
CA ARG A 230 20.24 -16.49 -9.85
C ARG A 230 19.22 -15.91 -8.88
N ARG A 231 18.59 -16.80 -8.11
CA ARG A 231 17.67 -16.44 -7.02
C ARG A 231 18.31 -16.76 -5.69
N LEU A 232 18.26 -15.78 -4.80
CA LEU A 232 18.86 -15.83 -3.48
C LEU A 232 17.78 -15.78 -2.40
N GLY A 233 18.04 -16.40 -1.26
CA GLY A 233 17.24 -16.24 -0.04
C GLY A 233 17.76 -15.04 0.76
N ILE A 234 17.01 -14.60 1.78
CA ILE A 234 17.38 -13.40 2.54
C ILE A 234 18.76 -13.53 3.22
N ALA A 235 19.14 -14.73 3.66
CA ALA A 235 20.45 -14.97 4.29
C ALA A 235 21.63 -14.82 3.32
N GLN A 236 21.37 -14.92 2.02
CA GLN A 236 22.37 -14.89 0.96
C GLN A 236 22.56 -13.48 0.38
N THR A 237 21.76 -12.49 0.82
CA THR A 237 21.90 -11.11 0.37
C THR A 237 23.15 -10.47 0.96
N LYS A 238 23.76 -9.58 0.18
CA LYS A 238 24.95 -8.84 0.57
C LYS A 238 24.64 -7.36 0.78
N PRO A 239 25.35 -6.71 1.71
CA PRO A 239 25.22 -5.28 1.93
C PRO A 239 25.56 -4.49 0.66
N GLY A 240 24.77 -3.46 0.36
CA GLY A 240 25.03 -2.54 -0.74
C GLY A 240 24.73 -3.07 -2.15
N GLU A 241 24.50 -4.37 -2.32
CA GLU A 241 24.04 -4.93 -3.59
C GLU A 241 22.54 -4.65 -3.80
N THR A 242 22.18 -4.33 -5.04
CA THR A 242 20.79 -4.11 -5.46
C THR A 242 20.17 -5.41 -5.93
N TYR A 243 18.98 -5.70 -5.41
CA TYR A 243 18.19 -6.86 -5.78
C TYR A 243 16.80 -6.45 -6.26
N GLU A 244 16.24 -7.20 -7.20
CA GLU A 244 14.79 -7.22 -7.42
C GLU A 244 14.14 -8.23 -6.47
N LEU A 245 13.05 -7.81 -5.84
CA LEU A 245 12.24 -8.66 -5.00
C LEU A 245 11.30 -9.56 -5.82
N VAL A 246 11.30 -10.84 -5.47
CA VAL A 246 10.37 -11.84 -5.97
C VAL A 246 9.53 -12.34 -4.80
N VAL A 247 8.22 -12.51 -5.01
CA VAL A 247 7.29 -12.93 -3.95
C VAL A 247 6.62 -14.25 -4.30
N SER A 248 6.36 -15.05 -3.26
CA SER A 248 5.48 -16.19 -3.33
C SER A 248 4.41 -16.12 -2.24
N THR A 249 3.16 -16.16 -2.65
CA THR A 249 1.95 -16.17 -1.82
C THR A 249 0.92 -17.13 -2.44
N PRO A 250 -0.18 -17.44 -1.74
CA PRO A 250 -1.20 -18.31 -2.31
C PRO A 250 -1.74 -17.80 -3.65
N GLY A 251 -1.43 -18.51 -4.73
CA GLY A 251 -1.84 -18.15 -6.10
C GLY A 251 -0.82 -17.33 -6.89
N ALA A 252 0.22 -16.80 -6.25
CA ALA A 252 1.35 -16.13 -6.90
C ALA A 252 2.65 -16.83 -6.51
N TRP A 253 3.32 -17.49 -7.44
CA TRP A 253 4.49 -18.32 -7.16
C TRP A 253 5.69 -17.83 -7.95
N ALA A 254 6.79 -17.50 -7.24
CA ALA A 254 8.00 -16.91 -7.81
C ALA A 254 7.71 -15.70 -8.72
N THR A 255 6.79 -14.83 -8.29
CA THR A 255 6.32 -13.67 -9.06
C THR A 255 7.26 -12.49 -8.86
N ARG A 256 7.83 -12.00 -9.96
CA ARG A 256 8.65 -10.77 -10.00
C ARG A 256 7.81 -9.55 -9.64
N THR A 257 8.30 -8.70 -8.75
CA THR A 257 7.56 -7.51 -8.31
C THR A 257 8.02 -6.22 -8.98
N ASN A 258 9.18 -6.22 -9.65
CA ASN A 258 9.89 -5.01 -10.09
C ASN A 258 10.24 -4.04 -8.95
N LEU A 259 10.22 -4.50 -7.69
CA LEU A 259 10.63 -3.69 -6.55
C LEU A 259 12.14 -3.87 -6.32
N GLY A 260 12.90 -2.78 -6.46
CA GLY A 260 14.32 -2.75 -6.13
C GLY A 260 14.56 -2.55 -4.64
N VAL A 261 15.45 -3.36 -4.07
CA VAL A 261 15.81 -3.32 -2.65
C VAL A 261 17.33 -3.40 -2.46
N VAL A 262 17.83 -2.66 -1.48
CA VAL A 262 19.22 -2.72 -1.03
C VAL A 262 19.24 -2.94 0.48
N PHE A 263 20.00 -3.92 0.94
CA PHE A 263 20.18 -4.22 2.35
C PHE A 263 21.46 -3.56 2.88
N ASP A 264 21.41 -3.10 4.14
CA ASP A 264 22.60 -2.54 4.81
C ASP A 264 23.39 -3.64 5.55
N ARG A 265 22.80 -4.82 5.79
CA ARG A 265 23.41 -5.97 6.47
C ARG A 265 22.92 -7.30 5.86
N PRO A 266 23.74 -8.37 5.85
CA PRO A 266 23.31 -9.69 5.37
C PRO A 266 22.16 -10.23 6.21
N GLY A 267 21.15 -10.86 5.58
CA GLY A 267 20.03 -11.47 6.31
C GLY A 267 19.11 -10.49 7.03
N SER A 268 19.34 -9.18 6.89
CA SER A 268 18.55 -8.13 7.52
C SER A 268 17.16 -8.04 6.90
N PRO A 269 16.08 -7.92 7.69
CA PRO A 269 14.77 -7.55 7.16
C PRO A 269 14.68 -6.07 6.81
N LEU A 270 15.64 -5.23 7.23
CA LEU A 270 15.67 -3.80 6.96
C LEU A 270 16.36 -3.49 5.63
N PHE A 271 15.69 -2.75 4.76
CA PHE A 271 16.17 -2.38 3.43
C PHE A 271 15.80 -0.95 3.03
N ARG A 272 16.49 -0.43 2.01
CA ARG A 272 16.11 0.77 1.26
C ARG A 272 15.49 0.37 -0.07
N ARG A 273 14.40 1.02 -0.44
CA ARG A 273 13.82 0.91 -1.78
C ARG A 273 14.71 1.67 -2.77
N VAL A 274 14.92 1.12 -3.95
CA VAL A 274 15.65 1.75 -5.05
C VAL A 274 14.95 1.48 -6.36
N ASP A 275 15.14 2.37 -7.33
CA ASP A 275 14.65 2.16 -8.68
C ASP A 275 15.53 1.14 -9.41
N LEU A 276 14.90 0.25 -10.17
CA LEU A 276 15.61 -0.75 -10.95
C LEU A 276 15.91 -0.18 -12.34
N PRO A 277 17.15 -0.35 -12.85
CA PRO A 277 17.55 0.20 -14.15
C PRO A 277 16.79 -0.40 -15.34
N PHE A 278 16.20 -1.59 -15.17
CA PHE A 278 15.47 -2.32 -16.21
C PHE A 278 13.97 -2.51 -15.91
N ALA A 279 13.42 -1.77 -14.93
CA ALA A 279 11.97 -1.77 -14.72
C ALA A 279 11.30 -1.08 -15.92
N ASN A 280 10.84 -1.91 -16.87
CA ASN A 280 10.09 -1.57 -18.08
C ASN A 280 9.64 -0.11 -18.24
N ARG A 281 10.34 0.64 -19.10
CA ARG A 281 9.83 1.79 -19.89
C ARG A 281 8.67 1.41 -20.84
N GLY A 282 7.95 0.32 -20.59
CA GLY A 282 6.99 -0.27 -21.53
C GLY A 282 5.69 -0.77 -20.89
N GLN A 283 5.34 -0.27 -19.69
CA GLN A 283 4.03 -0.56 -19.06
C GLN A 283 3.17 0.68 -18.81
N ASP A 284 3.66 1.89 -19.12
CA ASP A 284 2.85 3.13 -19.13
C ASP A 284 2.22 3.44 -20.50
N GLU A 285 2.55 2.69 -21.56
CA GLU A 285 1.96 2.88 -22.91
C GLU A 285 0.67 2.08 -23.16
N GLY A 286 -0.08 1.75 -22.09
CA GLY A 286 -1.39 1.10 -22.16
C GLY A 286 -2.58 1.98 -21.77
N LEU A 287 -2.34 3.21 -21.30
CA LEU A 287 -3.39 4.17 -20.91
C LEU A 287 -3.08 5.63 -21.28
N ALA A 288 -2.12 5.85 -22.18
CA ALA A 288 -1.93 7.13 -22.84
C ALA A 288 -1.58 6.88 -24.31
N SER A 289 -2.55 7.12 -25.19
CA SER A 289 -2.25 7.43 -26.59
C SER A 289 -2.08 8.96 -26.72
N PRO A 290 -1.28 9.42 -27.69
CA PRO A 290 -0.54 10.67 -27.59
C PRO A 290 -1.40 11.87 -27.97
N LEU A 291 -1.45 12.88 -27.09
CA LEU A 291 -1.68 14.24 -27.55
C LEU A 291 -0.35 14.74 -28.12
N THR A 292 -0.21 14.63 -29.44
CA THR A 292 0.75 15.46 -30.19
C THR A 292 0.57 16.92 -29.78
N PRO A 293 1.63 17.63 -29.37
CA PRO A 293 1.53 19.06 -29.15
C PRO A 293 1.35 19.72 -30.51
N ASN A 294 0.19 20.33 -30.75
CA ASN A 294 0.05 21.27 -31.84
C ASN A 294 1.10 22.37 -31.67
N PRO A 295 1.89 22.70 -32.70
CA PRO A 295 2.86 23.77 -32.62
C PRO A 295 2.13 25.08 -32.39
N VAL A 296 2.50 25.77 -31.31
CA VAL A 296 2.18 27.18 -31.09
C VAL A 296 2.84 27.94 -32.23
N THR A 297 2.04 28.37 -33.20
CA THR A 297 2.45 29.35 -34.20
C THR A 297 2.61 30.68 -33.49
N THR A 298 3.86 31.00 -33.17
CA THR A 298 4.29 32.34 -32.75
C THR A 298 4.12 33.28 -33.93
N GLU A 299 3.06 34.08 -33.94
CA GLU A 299 3.01 35.26 -34.82
C GLU A 299 3.88 36.40 -34.24
N PRO A 300 4.60 37.17 -35.07
CA PRO A 300 5.58 38.13 -34.62
C PRO A 300 4.93 39.44 -34.17
N GLN A 301 5.48 40.04 -33.10
CA GLN A 301 5.12 41.38 -32.65
C GLN A 301 5.35 42.44 -33.73
N LEU A 302 4.38 43.35 -33.87
CA LEU A 302 4.54 44.63 -34.54
C LEU A 302 4.00 45.76 -33.62
N HIS A 303 4.77 46.84 -33.61
CA HIS A 303 4.81 47.98 -32.70
C HIS A 303 3.60 48.97 -32.80
N PRO A 304 3.51 49.99 -31.92
CA PRO A 304 2.24 50.61 -31.48
C PRO A 304 1.86 51.94 -32.13
N ARG A 305 0.60 52.36 -31.84
CA ARG A 305 0.00 53.73 -31.85
C ARG A 305 -0.45 54.32 -33.21
N ILE A 306 -1.70 54.81 -33.25
CA ILE A 306 -2.12 56.21 -33.46
C ILE A 306 -3.64 56.35 -33.20
N ASP A 307 -4.01 57.46 -32.55
CA ASP A 307 -5.36 57.97 -32.25
C ASP A 307 -6.25 58.15 -33.49
N ASP A 308 -7.58 58.03 -33.32
CA ASP A 308 -8.54 59.14 -33.54
C ASP A 308 -10.01 58.65 -33.49
N SER A 309 -10.79 59.26 -32.59
CA SER A 309 -12.27 59.35 -32.64
C SER A 309 -12.70 60.39 -33.72
N PRO A 310 -14.00 60.63 -34.08
CA PRO A 310 -15.24 60.32 -33.35
C PRO A 310 -16.49 59.94 -34.21
N ALA A 311 -17.67 59.95 -33.54
CA ALA A 311 -19.06 60.04 -34.05
C ALA A 311 -19.70 58.71 -34.51
N THR A 312 -20.93 58.31 -34.15
CA THR A 312 -22.12 58.99 -33.60
C THR A 312 -23.14 57.95 -33.08
N LEU A 313 -23.86 58.28 -32.01
CA LEU A 313 -25.17 57.71 -31.58
C LEU A 313 -26.29 58.16 -32.55
N PRO A 314 -27.46 57.47 -32.69
CA PRO A 314 -28.46 57.42 -31.60
C PRO A 314 -29.39 56.19 -31.48
N GLU A 315 -29.91 56.08 -30.25
CA GLU A 315 -31.28 55.71 -29.83
C GLU A 315 -32.00 54.48 -30.42
N LYS A 316 -32.50 53.60 -29.54
CA LYS A 316 -33.89 53.69 -29.05
C LYS A 316 -34.20 52.73 -27.88
N PHE A 317 -34.73 53.34 -26.81
CA PHE A 317 -35.77 52.90 -25.87
C PHE A 317 -36.64 51.71 -26.37
N ALA A 318 -37.25 50.84 -25.58
CA ALA A 318 -37.32 50.56 -24.15
C ALA A 318 -38.32 49.39 -23.96
N ARG A 319 -38.38 48.86 -22.73
CA ARG A 319 -39.49 48.13 -22.09
C ARG A 319 -39.52 46.60 -22.23
N THR A 320 -39.02 45.97 -21.18
CA THR A 320 -39.70 44.86 -20.49
C THR A 320 -41.05 45.35 -19.91
N PRO A 321 -42.06 44.47 -19.77
CA PRO A 321 -42.22 43.75 -18.51
C PRO A 321 -42.75 42.30 -18.63
N TRP A 322 -42.46 41.54 -17.57
CA TRP A 322 -43.07 40.26 -17.21
C TRP A 322 -44.60 40.22 -17.35
N SER A 323 -45.17 39.06 -17.68
CA SER A 323 -45.88 38.18 -16.72
C SER A 323 -46.51 36.98 -17.44
N ALA A 324 -46.53 35.86 -16.73
CA ALA A 324 -47.03 34.55 -17.10
C ALA A 324 -48.54 34.49 -17.41
N HIS A 325 -48.98 33.52 -18.23
CA HIS A 325 -49.66 32.28 -17.80
C HIS A 325 -50.12 31.44 -19.00
N GLU A 326 -49.90 30.12 -18.86
CA GLU A 326 -50.71 28.97 -19.31
C GLU A 326 -51.42 28.93 -20.68
N ASP A 327 -51.01 27.91 -21.45
CA ASP A 327 -51.82 26.82 -22.00
C ASP A 327 -53.28 27.08 -22.41
N ARG A 328 -53.54 26.83 -23.70
CA ARG A 328 -54.54 25.86 -24.20
C ARG A 328 -54.44 25.76 -25.72
N GLY A 329 -54.29 24.53 -26.24
CA GLY A 329 -54.55 24.19 -27.64
C GLY A 329 -53.48 23.34 -28.26
#